data_AF-A0A1E4ZZY3-F1
#
_entry.id   AF-A0A1E4ZZY3-F1
#
_cell.length_a   1.000
_cell.length_b   1.000
_cell.length_c   1.000
_cell.angle_alpha   90.00
_cell.angle_beta   90.00
_cell.angle_gamma   90.00
#
_symmetry.space_group_name_H-M   'P 1'
#
loop_
_entity.id
_entity.type
_entity.pdbx_description
1 polymer ?
#
loop_
_entity_poly.entity_id
_entity_poly.type
_entity_poly.pdbx_seq_one_letter_code
_entity_poly.pdbx_strand_id
1 'polypeptide(L)'
;MQDTSGQTDGCNAWSPGLNSSIPTSLKPEVTLYRSENAFVQYPEAQEIAGFCGLQPRDLISFRPERLLIHELLVRVSADLSVPDGPNYEDLGINLRDMVAVIYNSHVVAELPSLQAEFERVKSEAGNFISAQLSSCIFARPAAVTELPVSKSSWQILLQRLTGNSRRKEPKAAPEELAEIQALSEWQQQHDALEPCLNKSCFKALIAVVGGIVAHRGRILPDPDLIARLATNQVCNQYGSAELGRKLQPIIETAVQQEGYRYLPVQAKPVIMNVKGASASGKSTIRPKQTQLAEKLGVPWEDFALISPDYWRKYLLDYDSLGEDYKYAAMLTGQELEIIDKKLDLYVAEKATRGEISHLLIDRFRFDSFSVDSGGSSDSKLLSRFGDRIFMFFMVTPPAETVLRAWKRGKSTGRYKAVDDLLFHNVEAFTGMPALFFSWVMSDEKQVHFEFLDNDVPLGELPKTAAYGWNNRLTILDVNLMLDIDRYRKVNVDAVRPEDIFSASDQQTSANAEFLLRCIRKIDDVTFADRDTAKIYARFSHGALVEYDKGYMDNLLAENCLVQVFSRCGFIEKAQGVSEISEQFVSVEEEKHYTLGRWG
;
A
#
# COMPACT_ATOMS: atom_id res chain seq x y z
N MET A 1 0.86 -51.86 -18.34
CA MET A 1 1.09 -50.50 -18.87
C MET A 1 1.14 -49.59 -17.66
N GLN A 2 2.33 -49.06 -17.39
CA GLN A 2 2.63 -48.30 -16.18
C GLN A 2 1.95 -46.94 -16.22
N ASP A 3 1.37 -46.61 -15.08
CA ASP A 3 0.80 -45.33 -14.71
C ASP A 3 1.94 -44.34 -14.45
N THR A 4 2.16 -43.41 -15.39
CA THR A 4 3.14 -42.31 -15.29
C THR A 4 2.38 -41.00 -15.24
N SER A 5 1.81 -40.66 -14.08
CA SER A 5 1.21 -39.34 -13.84
C SER A 5 1.36 -38.86 -12.38
N GLY A 6 2.45 -39.26 -11.73
CA GLY A 6 2.81 -38.83 -10.39
C GLY A 6 4.28 -38.45 -10.28
N GLN A 7 4.73 -37.44 -11.03
CA GLN A 7 5.92 -36.71 -10.60
C GLN A 7 5.53 -35.94 -9.35
N THR A 8 5.86 -36.51 -8.19
CA THR A 8 5.94 -35.74 -6.94
C THR A 8 7.05 -34.71 -7.13
N ASP A 9 6.67 -33.53 -7.62
CA ASP A 9 7.48 -32.32 -7.63
C ASP A 9 8.16 -32.21 -6.26
N GLY A 10 9.49 -32.26 -6.20
CA GLY A 10 10.28 -32.21 -4.96
C GLY A 10 10.17 -30.88 -4.18
N CYS A 11 9.13 -30.10 -4.45
CA CYS A 11 8.86 -28.80 -3.87
C CYS A 11 8.37 -28.91 -2.42
N ASN A 12 8.84 -27.99 -1.58
CA ASN A 12 8.43 -27.84 -0.19
C ASN A 12 8.32 -26.36 0.18
N ALA A 13 8.02 -26.05 1.44
CA ALA A 13 7.81 -24.66 1.87
C ALA A 13 9.03 -23.75 1.64
N TRP A 14 10.24 -24.29 1.79
CA TRP A 14 11.51 -23.59 1.62
C TRP A 14 12.08 -23.68 0.20
N SER A 15 11.44 -24.48 -0.66
CA SER A 15 11.76 -24.57 -2.08
C SER A 15 10.47 -24.81 -2.86
N PRO A 16 9.63 -23.77 -3.03
CA PRO A 16 8.27 -23.94 -3.55
C PRO A 16 8.21 -24.14 -5.07
N GLY A 17 9.35 -24.02 -5.76
CA GLY A 17 9.43 -24.09 -7.22
C GLY A 17 8.99 -22.80 -7.92
N LEU A 18 9.14 -21.65 -7.27
CA LEU A 18 8.97 -20.33 -7.88
C LEU A 18 10.01 -19.34 -7.33
N ASN A 19 10.29 -18.30 -8.11
CA ASN A 19 11.21 -17.21 -7.76
C ASN A 19 10.45 -15.91 -7.50
N SER A 20 11.04 -14.97 -6.76
CA SER A 20 10.50 -13.60 -6.57
C SER A 20 10.45 -12.77 -7.85
N SER A 21 11.20 -13.16 -8.87
CA SER A 21 11.11 -12.58 -10.21
C SER A 21 10.22 -13.43 -11.12
N ILE A 22 9.31 -12.76 -11.83
CA ILE A 22 8.50 -13.38 -12.88
C ILE A 22 9.44 -13.78 -14.04
N PRO A 23 9.48 -15.06 -14.46
CA PRO A 23 10.24 -15.52 -15.61
C PRO A 23 9.95 -14.71 -16.87
N THR A 24 10.96 -14.53 -17.73
CA THR A 24 10.81 -13.75 -18.98
C THR A 24 9.68 -14.27 -19.86
N SER A 25 9.50 -15.59 -19.94
CA SER A 25 8.40 -16.24 -20.68
C SER A 25 7.01 -15.86 -20.16
N LEU A 26 6.89 -15.54 -18.87
CA LEU A 26 5.62 -15.20 -18.22
C LEU A 26 5.37 -13.69 -18.12
N LYS A 27 6.32 -12.85 -18.54
CA LYS A 27 6.11 -11.39 -18.53
C LYS A 27 4.90 -10.94 -19.38
N PRO A 28 4.64 -11.52 -20.57
CA PRO A 28 3.43 -11.19 -21.33
C PRO A 28 2.13 -11.60 -20.63
N GLU A 29 2.17 -12.60 -19.73
CA GLU A 29 1.01 -13.10 -18.98
C GLU A 29 0.67 -12.25 -17.74
N VAL A 30 1.51 -11.26 -17.38
CA VAL A 30 1.14 -10.27 -16.37
C VAL A 30 -0.12 -9.57 -16.85
N THR A 31 -1.12 -9.46 -15.98
CA THR A 31 -2.48 -9.06 -16.39
C THR A 31 -2.54 -7.70 -17.08
N LEU A 32 -1.60 -6.81 -16.77
CA LEU A 32 -1.41 -5.51 -17.42
C LEU A 32 -1.09 -5.56 -18.91
N TYR A 33 -0.53 -6.65 -19.41
CA TYR A 33 -0.04 -6.77 -20.79
C TYR A 33 -0.85 -7.76 -21.63
N ARG A 34 -1.82 -8.46 -21.02
CA ARG A 34 -2.71 -9.37 -21.72
C ARG A 34 -3.63 -8.58 -22.67
N SER A 35 -3.79 -9.09 -23.88
CA SER A 35 -4.45 -8.38 -24.99
C SER A 35 -5.91 -8.03 -24.74
N GLU A 36 -6.58 -8.81 -23.89
CA GLU A 36 -7.95 -8.62 -23.42
C GLU A 36 -8.08 -7.52 -22.37
N ASN A 37 -6.98 -7.14 -21.72
CA ASN A 37 -6.97 -6.15 -20.63
C ASN A 37 -6.39 -4.81 -21.07
N ALA A 38 -5.43 -4.83 -22.00
CA ALA A 38 -4.71 -3.64 -22.43
C ALA A 38 -4.46 -3.60 -23.94
N PHE A 39 -4.27 -2.39 -24.46
CA PHE A 39 -3.87 -2.13 -25.84
C PHE A 39 -2.35 -2.29 -26.06
N VAL A 40 -1.54 -2.11 -25.01
CA VAL A 40 -0.07 -2.19 -25.06
C VAL A 40 0.39 -3.51 -24.44
N GLN A 41 1.13 -4.31 -25.20
CA GLN A 41 1.69 -5.58 -24.75
C GLN A 41 3.10 -5.42 -24.17
N TYR A 42 3.59 -6.44 -23.45
CA TYR A 42 4.88 -6.36 -22.74
C TYR A 42 6.08 -6.02 -23.65
N PRO A 43 6.26 -6.62 -24.85
CA PRO A 43 7.39 -6.27 -25.72
C PRO A 43 7.38 -4.80 -26.14
N GLU A 44 6.20 -4.28 -26.51
CA GLU A 44 6.05 -2.86 -26.86
C GLU A 44 6.33 -1.95 -25.65
N ALA A 45 5.79 -2.28 -24.47
CA ALA A 45 6.05 -1.52 -23.25
C ALA A 45 7.55 -1.51 -22.88
N GLN A 46 8.25 -2.64 -23.07
CA GLN A 46 9.69 -2.74 -22.80
C GLN A 46 10.52 -1.91 -23.78
N GLU A 47 10.17 -1.93 -25.07
CA GLU A 47 10.82 -1.11 -26.09
C GLU A 47 10.65 0.39 -25.80
N ILE A 48 9.42 0.80 -25.50
CA ILE A 48 9.10 2.19 -25.14
C ILE A 48 9.79 2.60 -23.83
N ALA A 49 9.88 1.71 -22.84
CA ALA A 49 10.58 1.99 -21.58
C ALA A 49 12.07 2.32 -21.81
N GLY A 50 12.75 1.53 -22.64
CA GLY A 50 14.13 1.82 -23.06
C GLY A 50 14.27 3.13 -23.86
N PHE A 51 13.15 3.63 -24.41
CA PHE A 51 13.09 4.89 -25.12
C PHE A 51 12.90 6.11 -24.21
N CYS A 52 11.92 6.06 -23.31
CA CYS A 52 11.49 7.23 -22.53
C CYS A 52 12.02 7.26 -21.08
N GLY A 53 12.64 6.17 -20.61
CA GLY A 53 13.12 6.06 -19.22
C GLY A 53 12.01 5.82 -18.18
N LEU A 54 10.75 5.72 -18.60
CA LEU A 54 9.64 5.29 -17.75
C LEU A 54 9.67 3.77 -17.55
N GLN A 55 9.05 3.28 -16.47
CA GLN A 55 8.94 1.84 -16.25
C GLN A 55 7.87 1.24 -17.19
N PRO A 56 8.02 -0.02 -17.64
CA PRO A 56 7.02 -0.69 -18.49
C PRO A 56 5.58 -0.62 -17.94
N ARG A 57 5.41 -0.72 -16.61
CA ARG A 57 4.11 -0.62 -15.95
C ARG A 57 3.44 0.75 -16.06
N ASP A 58 4.21 1.81 -16.29
CA ASP A 58 3.71 3.19 -16.42
C ASP A 58 3.29 3.52 -17.86
N LEU A 59 3.53 2.59 -18.80
CA LEU A 59 3.27 2.72 -20.24
C LEU A 59 2.04 1.94 -20.69
N ILE A 60 1.38 1.27 -19.76
CA ILE A 60 0.18 0.47 -20.02
C ILE A 60 -0.96 1.36 -20.53
N SER A 61 -1.85 0.78 -21.32
CA SER A 61 -3.06 1.43 -21.81
C SER A 61 -4.20 0.45 -21.63
N PHE A 62 -4.95 0.57 -20.55
CA PHE A 62 -6.05 -0.36 -20.28
C PHE A 62 -7.18 -0.17 -21.28
N ARG A 63 -7.85 -1.28 -21.57
CA ARG A 63 -9.12 -1.28 -22.27
C ARG A 63 -10.24 -0.77 -21.35
N PRO A 64 -11.27 -0.09 -21.88
CA PRO A 64 -12.37 0.42 -21.06
C PRO A 64 -13.08 -0.68 -20.26
N GLU A 65 -13.22 -1.88 -20.82
CA GLU A 65 -13.78 -3.07 -20.15
C GLU A 65 -13.01 -3.38 -18.86
N ARG A 66 -11.68 -3.35 -18.93
CA ARG A 66 -10.83 -3.62 -17.77
C ARG A 66 -10.90 -2.51 -16.73
N LEU A 67 -10.97 -1.26 -17.16
CA LEU A 67 -11.20 -0.12 -16.27
C LEU A 67 -12.55 -0.23 -15.54
N LEU A 68 -13.62 -0.66 -16.23
CA LEU A 68 -14.92 -0.92 -15.61
C LEU A 68 -14.83 -2.00 -14.53
N ILE A 69 -14.07 -3.08 -14.75
CA ILE A 69 -13.81 -4.07 -13.71
C ILE A 69 -13.11 -3.45 -12.50
N HIS A 70 -12.14 -2.56 -12.72
CA HIS A 70 -11.47 -1.86 -11.61
C HIS A 70 -12.46 -1.04 -10.79
N GLU A 71 -13.33 -0.27 -11.47
CA GLU A 71 -14.37 0.53 -10.82
C GLU A 71 -15.34 -0.37 -10.03
N LEU A 72 -15.83 -1.47 -10.61
CA LEU A 72 -16.73 -2.39 -9.91
C LEU A 72 -16.09 -3.01 -8.67
N LEU A 73 -14.84 -3.49 -8.76
CA LEU A 73 -14.12 -4.04 -7.60
C LEU A 73 -14.00 -3.01 -6.47
N VAL A 74 -13.73 -1.75 -6.80
CA VAL A 74 -13.67 -0.65 -5.84
C VAL A 74 -15.04 -0.39 -5.21
N ARG A 75 -16.08 -0.20 -6.02
CA ARG A 75 -17.43 0.17 -5.55
C ARG A 75 -18.08 -0.94 -4.73
N VAL A 76 -18.01 -2.19 -5.18
CA VAL A 76 -18.53 -3.34 -4.42
C VAL A 76 -17.80 -3.44 -3.06
N SER A 77 -16.49 -3.24 -3.03
CA SER A 77 -15.73 -3.32 -1.76
C SER A 77 -16.00 -2.16 -0.80
N ALA A 78 -16.27 -0.96 -1.33
CA ALA A 78 -16.33 0.27 -0.53
C ALA A 78 -17.75 0.75 -0.20
N ASP A 79 -18.74 0.36 -1.00
CA ASP A 79 -20.12 0.87 -0.89
C ASP A 79 -21.14 -0.19 -0.52
N LEU A 80 -20.87 -1.47 -0.75
CA LEU A 80 -21.82 -2.55 -0.53
C LEU A 80 -21.41 -3.44 0.64
N SER A 81 -22.42 -3.95 1.34
CA SER A 81 -22.23 -4.99 2.34
C SER A 81 -21.99 -6.32 1.60
N VAL A 82 -20.80 -6.88 1.74
CA VAL A 82 -20.44 -8.17 1.15
C VAL A 82 -20.47 -9.25 2.24
N PRO A 83 -21.32 -10.28 2.12
CA PRO A 83 -21.36 -11.36 3.09
C PRO A 83 -20.02 -12.08 3.17
N ASP A 84 -19.47 -12.24 4.37
CA ASP A 84 -18.16 -12.89 4.57
C ASP A 84 -18.22 -14.37 4.95
N GLY A 85 -19.44 -14.88 5.18
CA GLY A 85 -19.73 -16.31 5.39
C GLY A 85 -19.04 -16.94 6.62
N PRO A 86 -19.35 -18.21 6.92
CA PRO A 86 -18.66 -18.93 7.99
C PRO A 86 -17.21 -19.30 7.62
N ASN A 87 -16.90 -19.44 6.33
CA ASN A 87 -15.57 -19.84 5.87
C ASN A 87 -14.75 -18.65 5.42
N TYR A 88 -13.43 -18.77 5.58
CA TYR A 88 -12.47 -17.73 5.20
C TYR A 88 -12.59 -17.29 3.72
N GLU A 89 -12.90 -18.22 2.81
CA GLU A 89 -12.95 -17.95 1.38
C GLU A 89 -14.26 -17.28 0.90
N ASP A 90 -15.32 -17.35 1.71
CA ASP A 90 -16.67 -16.94 1.32
C ASP A 90 -16.72 -15.45 0.98
N LEU A 91 -16.05 -14.59 1.76
CA LEU A 91 -15.92 -13.15 1.42
C LEU A 91 -15.40 -12.95 0.00
N GLY A 92 -14.35 -13.69 -0.38
CA GLY A 92 -13.77 -13.56 -1.70
C GLY A 92 -14.69 -14.09 -2.79
N ILE A 93 -15.42 -15.17 -2.52
CA ILE A 93 -16.39 -15.76 -3.45
C ILE A 93 -17.54 -14.77 -3.67
N ASN A 94 -18.21 -14.35 -2.60
CA ASN A 94 -19.35 -13.45 -2.65
C ASN A 94 -19.01 -12.10 -3.30
N LEU A 95 -17.84 -11.53 -2.99
CA LEU A 95 -17.37 -10.30 -3.65
C LEU A 95 -17.29 -10.48 -5.17
N ARG A 96 -16.65 -11.56 -5.62
CA ARG A 96 -16.47 -11.84 -7.05
C ARG A 96 -17.79 -12.12 -7.74
N ASP A 97 -18.69 -12.83 -7.08
CA ASP A 97 -20.02 -13.13 -7.59
C ASP A 97 -20.86 -11.85 -7.74
N MET A 98 -20.86 -10.97 -6.73
CA MET A 98 -21.53 -9.67 -6.82
C MET A 98 -20.99 -8.83 -7.98
N VAL A 99 -19.66 -8.75 -8.13
CA VAL A 99 -19.03 -8.04 -9.26
C VAL A 99 -19.41 -8.66 -10.59
N ALA A 100 -19.39 -10.00 -10.70
CA ALA A 100 -19.76 -10.72 -11.91
C ALA A 100 -21.24 -10.51 -12.29
N VAL A 101 -22.15 -10.55 -11.32
CA VAL A 101 -23.59 -10.29 -11.54
C VAL A 101 -23.80 -8.87 -12.03
N ILE A 102 -23.23 -7.86 -11.37
CA ILE A 102 -23.36 -6.46 -11.80
C ILE A 102 -22.80 -6.30 -13.21
N TYR A 103 -21.61 -6.85 -13.49
CA TYR A 103 -21.00 -6.74 -14.80
C TYR A 103 -21.85 -7.41 -15.89
N ASN A 104 -22.16 -8.69 -15.74
CA ASN A 104 -22.80 -9.49 -16.79
C ASN A 104 -24.26 -9.11 -17.02
N SER A 105 -25.03 -8.82 -15.96
CA SER A 105 -26.47 -8.57 -16.06
C SER A 105 -26.80 -7.10 -16.33
N HIS A 106 -25.95 -6.16 -15.89
CA HIS A 106 -26.28 -4.72 -15.92
C HIS A 106 -25.30 -3.87 -16.74
N VAL A 107 -24.00 -4.19 -16.73
CA VAL A 107 -22.99 -3.39 -17.45
C VAL A 107 -22.85 -3.80 -18.91
N VAL A 108 -22.91 -5.10 -19.23
CA VAL A 108 -22.70 -5.61 -20.59
C VAL A 108 -23.67 -4.97 -21.61
N ALA A 109 -24.93 -4.74 -21.24
CA ALA A 109 -25.92 -4.11 -22.12
C ALA A 109 -25.56 -2.66 -22.47
N GLU A 110 -24.94 -1.93 -21.54
CA GLU A 110 -24.56 -0.52 -21.67
C GLU A 110 -23.12 -0.34 -22.18
N LEU A 111 -22.40 -1.43 -22.40
CA LEU A 111 -20.99 -1.41 -22.77
C LEU A 111 -20.68 -0.56 -24.02
N PRO A 112 -21.48 -0.60 -25.11
CA PRO A 112 -21.24 0.28 -26.26
C PRO A 112 -21.26 1.77 -25.90
N SER A 113 -22.16 2.19 -25.01
CA SER A 113 -22.24 3.58 -24.56
C SER A 113 -21.05 3.96 -23.70
N LEU A 114 -20.59 3.05 -22.83
CA LEU A 114 -19.42 3.27 -21.97
C LEU A 114 -18.13 3.35 -22.81
N GLN A 115 -17.97 2.48 -23.80
CA GLN A 115 -16.85 2.52 -24.75
C GLN A 115 -16.82 3.83 -25.54
N ALA A 116 -17.99 4.30 -26.01
CA ALA A 116 -18.09 5.58 -26.73
C ALA A 116 -17.67 6.77 -25.85
N GLU A 117 -18.04 6.77 -24.57
CA GLU A 117 -17.60 7.79 -23.62
C GLU A 117 -16.08 7.76 -23.41
N PHE A 118 -15.50 6.57 -23.25
CA PHE A 118 -14.04 6.43 -23.12
C PHE A 118 -13.31 6.96 -24.37
N GLU A 119 -13.79 6.63 -25.57
CA GLU A 119 -13.16 7.10 -26.81
C GLU A 119 -13.33 8.61 -26.99
N ARG A 120 -14.46 9.20 -26.54
CA ARG A 120 -14.64 10.66 -26.50
C ARG A 120 -13.56 11.32 -25.63
N VAL A 121 -13.37 10.85 -24.40
CA VAL A 121 -12.35 11.36 -23.47
C VAL A 121 -10.95 11.22 -24.05
N LYS A 122 -10.64 10.07 -24.64
CA LYS A 122 -9.35 9.80 -25.29
C LYS A 122 -9.08 10.75 -26.46
N SER A 123 -10.09 11.00 -27.31
CA SER A 123 -9.98 11.93 -28.44
C SER A 123 -9.76 13.37 -27.97
N GLU A 124 -10.53 13.84 -26.99
CA GLU A 124 -10.37 15.19 -26.41
C GLU A 124 -8.99 15.37 -25.77
N ALA A 125 -8.55 14.39 -24.98
CA ALA A 125 -7.22 14.40 -24.36
C ALA A 125 -6.12 14.44 -25.41
N GLY A 126 -6.19 13.55 -26.42
CA GLY A 126 -5.19 13.47 -27.50
C GLY A 126 -5.10 14.77 -28.29
N ASN A 127 -6.23 15.38 -28.64
CA ASN A 127 -6.25 16.66 -29.35
C ASN A 127 -5.62 17.79 -28.52
N PHE A 128 -5.93 17.86 -27.22
CA PHE A 128 -5.35 18.86 -26.32
C PHE A 128 -3.84 18.66 -26.17
N ILE A 129 -3.39 17.43 -25.92
CA ILE A 129 -1.99 17.07 -25.73
C ILE A 129 -1.17 17.38 -26.99
N SER A 130 -1.67 16.98 -28.16
CA SER A 130 -1.00 17.25 -29.45
C SER A 130 -0.89 18.76 -29.73
N ALA A 131 -1.90 19.54 -29.36
CA ALA A 131 -1.86 20.99 -29.48
C ALA A 131 -0.77 21.60 -28.58
N GLN A 132 -0.67 21.16 -27.32
CA GLN A 132 0.36 21.60 -26.37
C GLN A 132 1.78 21.26 -26.85
N LEU A 133 2.01 20.04 -27.32
CA LEU A 133 3.31 19.62 -27.86
C LEU A 133 3.70 20.47 -29.07
N SER A 134 2.75 20.73 -29.96
CA SER A 134 2.97 21.53 -31.17
C SER A 134 3.28 22.99 -30.84
N SER A 135 2.61 23.60 -29.85
CA SER A 135 2.80 25.01 -29.51
C SER A 135 4.03 25.27 -28.64
N CYS A 136 4.34 24.39 -27.69
CA CYS A 136 5.35 24.65 -26.66
C CYS A 136 6.71 24.03 -26.96
N ILE A 137 6.76 22.91 -27.70
CA ILE A 137 8.01 22.17 -27.94
C ILE A 137 8.38 22.16 -29.42
N PHE A 138 7.43 21.83 -30.30
CA PHE A 138 7.71 21.60 -31.72
C PHE A 138 7.37 22.81 -32.62
N ALA A 139 7.10 23.97 -32.03
CA ALA A 139 6.87 25.20 -32.78
C ALA A 139 8.14 25.54 -33.58
N ARG A 140 8.02 25.61 -34.92
CA ARG A 140 9.11 26.14 -35.75
C ARG A 140 9.26 27.64 -35.47
N PRO A 141 10.47 28.15 -35.19
CA PRO A 141 10.70 29.60 -35.20
C PRO A 141 10.25 30.11 -36.58
N ALA A 142 9.32 31.06 -36.60
CA ALA A 142 9.00 31.76 -37.84
C ALA A 142 10.30 32.38 -38.34
N ALA A 143 10.78 31.92 -39.50
CA ALA A 143 11.93 32.54 -40.15
C ALA A 143 11.58 34.01 -40.34
N VAL A 144 12.24 34.89 -39.57
CA VAL A 144 12.15 36.32 -39.78
C VAL A 144 12.80 36.57 -41.13
N THR A 145 11.99 36.66 -42.19
CA THR A 145 12.40 37.14 -43.50
C THR A 145 12.65 38.64 -43.39
N GLU A 146 13.75 39.03 -42.75
CA GLU A 146 14.32 40.35 -42.99
C GLU A 146 14.84 40.37 -44.42
N LEU A 147 14.07 41.01 -45.31
CA LEU A 147 14.52 41.41 -46.63
C LEU A 147 15.79 42.27 -46.47
N PRO A 148 16.93 41.92 -47.08
CA PRO A 148 18.12 42.75 -46.97
C PRO A 148 17.89 44.06 -47.72
N VAL A 149 17.77 45.16 -46.97
CA VAL A 149 17.83 46.51 -47.50
C VAL A 149 19.23 46.71 -48.10
N SER A 150 19.28 46.82 -49.42
CA SER A 150 20.48 47.22 -50.18
C SER A 150 21.08 48.50 -49.58
N LYS A 151 22.27 48.39 -49.00
CA LYS A 151 23.12 49.55 -48.66
C LYS A 151 24.43 49.47 -49.41
N SER A 152 24.66 50.54 -50.15
CA SER A 152 25.80 50.90 -50.99
C SER A 152 27.18 50.44 -50.47
N SER A 153 27.94 49.82 -51.36
CA SER A 153 29.29 49.26 -51.17
C SER A 153 30.38 50.28 -50.78
N TRP A 154 30.06 51.58 -50.69
CA TRP A 154 31.01 52.63 -50.32
C TRP A 154 31.08 52.89 -48.80
N GLN A 155 30.10 52.46 -48.01
CA GLN A 155 30.11 52.63 -46.54
C GLN A 155 30.94 51.55 -45.80
N ILE A 156 31.15 50.38 -46.43
CA ILE A 156 31.90 49.25 -45.84
C ILE A 156 33.42 49.49 -45.91
N LEU A 157 33.90 50.28 -46.88
CA LEU A 157 35.32 50.56 -47.03
C LEU A 157 35.84 51.59 -46.01
N LEU A 158 35.01 52.55 -45.59
CA LEU A 158 35.40 53.57 -44.61
C LEU A 158 35.36 53.07 -43.15
N GLN A 159 34.61 52.01 -42.85
CA GLN A 159 34.64 51.37 -41.52
C GLN A 159 35.87 50.47 -41.30
N ARG A 160 36.69 50.20 -42.32
CA ARG A 160 37.93 49.43 -42.19
C ARG A 160 39.18 50.27 -41.91
N LEU A 161 39.08 51.60 -41.91
CA LEU A 161 40.23 52.51 -41.72
C LEU A 161 40.21 53.30 -40.39
N THR A 162 39.22 53.09 -39.53
CA THR A 162 39.24 53.60 -38.16
C THR A 162 39.00 52.43 -37.20
N GLY A 163 40.10 51.94 -36.62
CA GLY A 163 40.04 50.90 -35.62
C GLY A 163 39.31 51.40 -34.38
N ASN A 164 38.30 50.66 -33.93
CA ASN A 164 37.96 50.61 -32.52
C ASN A 164 37.12 49.39 -32.16
N SER A 165 37.60 48.67 -31.15
CA SER A 165 36.86 47.79 -30.24
C SER A 165 36.02 46.67 -30.87
N ARG A 166 36.56 45.44 -30.83
CA ARG A 166 35.76 44.22 -30.73
C ARG A 166 34.87 44.33 -29.49
N ARG A 167 33.65 44.85 -29.67
CA ARG A 167 32.55 44.66 -28.73
C ARG A 167 32.27 43.16 -28.74
N LYS A 168 32.69 42.47 -27.68
CA LYS A 168 32.27 41.09 -27.39
C LYS A 168 30.74 41.14 -27.35
N GLU A 169 30.09 40.54 -28.34
CA GLU A 169 28.66 40.26 -28.25
C GLU A 169 28.43 39.55 -26.91
N PRO A 170 27.36 39.88 -26.17
CA PRO A 170 26.99 39.08 -25.03
C PRO A 170 26.80 37.66 -25.56
N LYS A 171 27.55 36.70 -25.00
CA LYS A 171 27.17 35.30 -25.12
C LYS A 171 25.71 35.26 -24.72
N ALA A 172 24.83 34.91 -25.66
CA ALA A 172 23.45 34.59 -25.35
C ALA A 172 23.48 33.68 -24.11
N ALA A 173 22.64 34.00 -23.13
CA ALA A 173 22.35 33.05 -22.06
C ALA A 173 22.07 31.70 -22.73
N PRO A 174 22.53 30.57 -22.16
CA PRO A 174 22.24 29.27 -22.75
C PRO A 174 20.72 29.23 -23.02
N GLU A 175 20.33 29.06 -24.28
CA GLU A 175 18.92 28.89 -24.65
C GLU A 175 18.37 27.81 -23.73
N GLU A 176 17.47 28.20 -22.82
CA GLU A 176 16.72 27.21 -22.06
C GLU A 176 16.01 26.34 -23.08
N LEU A 177 16.29 25.04 -23.00
CA LEU A 177 15.71 24.06 -23.91
C LEU A 177 14.19 24.22 -23.87
N ALA A 178 13.54 24.30 -25.05
CA ALA A 178 12.11 24.55 -25.17
C ALA A 178 11.28 23.59 -24.29
N GLU A 179 11.76 22.37 -24.07
CA GLU A 179 11.14 21.37 -23.21
C GLU A 179 11.17 21.74 -21.72
N ILE A 180 12.23 22.39 -21.24
CA ILE A 180 12.34 22.83 -19.84
C ILE A 180 11.36 23.99 -19.59
N GLN A 181 11.26 24.92 -20.55
CA GLN A 181 10.28 26.01 -20.49
C GLN A 181 8.86 25.44 -20.51
N ALA A 182 8.56 24.53 -21.43
CA ALA A 182 7.25 23.88 -21.53
C ALA A 182 6.87 23.14 -20.24
N LEU A 183 7.80 22.40 -19.62
CA LEU A 183 7.56 21.72 -18.34
C LEU A 183 7.21 22.69 -17.21
N SER A 184 7.90 23.82 -17.13
CA SER A 184 7.62 24.88 -16.15
C SER A 184 6.24 25.51 -16.37
N GLU A 185 5.91 25.84 -17.62
CA GLU A 185 4.61 26.40 -18.00
C GLU A 185 3.47 25.42 -17.71
N TRP A 186 3.61 24.15 -18.10
CA TRP A 186 2.61 23.12 -17.82
C TRP A 186 2.44 22.86 -16.32
N GLN A 187 3.51 22.92 -15.54
CA GLN A 187 3.43 22.81 -14.08
C GLN A 187 2.61 23.96 -13.49
N GLN A 188 2.87 25.20 -13.92
CA GLN A 188 2.09 26.36 -13.49
C GLN A 188 0.61 26.23 -13.86
N GLN A 189 0.30 25.77 -15.07
CA GLN A 189 -1.08 25.55 -15.50
C GLN A 189 -1.76 24.42 -14.71
N HIS A 190 -1.05 23.32 -14.46
CA HIS A 190 -1.54 22.21 -13.66
C HIS A 190 -1.93 22.67 -12.25
N ASP A 191 -1.09 23.48 -11.62
CA ASP A 191 -1.29 23.94 -10.24
C ASP A 191 -2.42 24.97 -10.12
N ALA A 192 -2.66 25.74 -11.19
CA ALA A 192 -3.74 26.74 -11.25
C ALA A 192 -5.14 26.15 -11.54
N LEU A 193 -5.21 24.94 -12.11
CA LEU A 193 -6.48 24.34 -12.51
C LEU A 193 -7.11 23.54 -11.37
N GLU A 194 -8.44 23.53 -11.33
CA GLU A 194 -9.21 22.54 -10.56
C GLU A 194 -9.22 21.17 -11.28
N PRO A 195 -9.61 20.06 -10.60
CA PRO A 195 -9.70 18.74 -11.21
C PRO A 195 -10.57 18.71 -12.47
N CYS A 196 -9.94 18.57 -13.64
CA CYS A 196 -10.57 18.52 -14.96
C CYS A 196 -9.66 17.79 -15.95
N LEU A 197 -10.18 17.48 -17.14
CA LEU A 197 -9.44 16.78 -18.20
C LEU A 197 -8.10 17.46 -18.51
N ASN A 198 -8.10 18.79 -18.68
CA ASN A 198 -6.89 19.54 -19.03
C ASN A 198 -5.81 19.45 -17.94
N LYS A 199 -6.20 19.48 -16.66
CA LYS A 199 -5.27 19.28 -15.54
C LYS A 199 -4.60 17.90 -15.62
N SER A 200 -5.37 16.86 -15.91
CA SER A 200 -4.83 15.51 -16.12
C SER A 200 -3.92 15.43 -17.35
N CYS A 201 -4.24 16.13 -18.44
CA CYS A 201 -3.39 16.23 -19.62
C CYS A 201 -2.03 16.89 -19.30
N PHE A 202 -2.01 18.02 -18.57
CA PHE A 202 -0.76 18.64 -18.16
C PHE A 202 0.07 17.73 -17.26
N LYS A 203 -0.55 17.06 -16.28
CA LYS A 203 0.14 16.09 -15.43
C LYS A 203 0.80 14.98 -16.23
N ALA A 204 0.09 14.42 -17.23
CA ALA A 204 0.62 13.37 -18.09
C ALA A 204 1.76 13.88 -18.99
N LEU A 205 1.63 15.09 -19.55
CA LEU A 205 2.71 15.74 -20.29
C LEU A 205 3.97 15.93 -19.44
N ILE A 206 3.82 16.46 -18.22
CA ILE A 206 4.92 16.66 -17.27
C ILE A 206 5.62 15.33 -16.96
N ALA A 207 4.85 14.28 -16.68
CA ALA A 207 5.40 12.95 -16.37
C ALA A 207 6.16 12.35 -17.56
N VAL A 208 5.56 12.35 -18.76
CA VAL A 208 6.15 11.72 -19.95
C VAL A 208 7.33 12.52 -20.48
N VAL A 209 7.17 13.83 -20.69
CA VAL A 209 8.23 14.69 -21.22
C VAL A 209 9.35 14.84 -20.19
N GLY A 210 9.01 15.02 -18.91
CA GLY A 210 10.00 15.08 -17.82
C GLY A 210 10.79 13.78 -17.70
N GLY A 211 10.14 12.62 -17.83
CA GLY A 211 10.81 11.32 -17.87
C GLY A 211 11.80 11.20 -19.03
N ILE A 212 11.37 11.56 -20.25
CA ILE A 212 12.22 11.53 -21.44
C ILE A 212 13.44 12.45 -21.28
N VAL A 213 13.21 13.70 -20.85
CA VAL A 213 14.28 14.70 -20.66
C VAL A 213 15.24 14.26 -19.56
N ALA A 214 14.75 13.73 -18.44
CA ALA A 214 15.61 13.22 -17.37
C ALA A 214 16.48 12.04 -17.84
N HIS A 215 15.94 11.18 -18.72
CA HIS A 215 16.65 10.00 -19.21
C HIS A 215 17.65 10.31 -20.34
N ARG A 216 17.31 11.21 -21.26
CA ARG A 216 18.09 11.46 -22.50
C ARG A 216 18.68 12.87 -22.62
N GLY A 217 18.30 13.78 -21.73
CA GLY A 217 18.69 15.19 -21.74
C GLY A 217 17.90 16.08 -22.71
N ARG A 218 17.26 15.51 -23.74
CA ARG A 218 16.42 16.23 -24.72
C ARG A 218 15.28 15.34 -25.25
N ILE A 219 14.24 15.98 -25.78
CA ILE A 219 13.13 15.26 -26.42
C ILE A 219 13.49 14.85 -27.84
N LEU A 220 12.83 13.80 -28.32
CA LEU A 220 12.96 13.34 -29.70
C LEU A 220 11.87 13.97 -30.60
N PRO A 221 12.12 14.07 -31.91
CA PRO A 221 11.18 14.65 -32.86
C PRO A 221 10.07 13.65 -33.25
N ASP A 222 9.43 13.01 -32.27
CA ASP A 222 8.29 12.12 -32.45
C ASP A 222 7.11 12.60 -31.57
N PRO A 223 6.42 13.67 -31.97
CA PRO A 223 5.29 14.22 -31.21
C PRO A 223 4.14 13.22 -31.07
N ASP A 224 3.95 12.32 -32.04
CA ASP A 224 2.85 11.36 -32.05
C ASP A 224 3.04 10.28 -30.99
N LEU A 225 4.27 9.77 -30.83
CA LEU A 225 4.58 8.83 -29.75
C LEU A 225 4.37 9.48 -28.39
N ILE A 226 4.87 10.71 -28.17
CA ILE A 226 4.73 11.41 -26.89
C ILE A 226 3.25 11.67 -26.59
N ALA A 227 2.48 12.12 -27.59
CA ALA A 227 1.06 12.35 -27.46
C ALA A 227 0.31 11.06 -27.10
N ARG A 228 0.64 9.94 -27.75
CA ARG A 228 0.07 8.62 -27.46
C ARG A 228 0.34 8.20 -26.02
N LEU A 229 1.58 8.34 -25.53
CA LEU A 229 1.95 7.96 -24.16
C LEU A 229 1.24 8.81 -23.11
N ALA A 230 1.22 10.14 -23.29
CA ALA A 230 0.53 11.03 -22.37
C ALA A 230 -0.99 10.77 -22.38
N THR A 231 -1.58 10.55 -23.56
CA THR A 231 -3.01 10.21 -23.69
C THR A 231 -3.36 8.90 -22.98
N ASN A 232 -2.52 7.87 -23.11
CA ASN A 232 -2.71 6.60 -22.40
C ASN A 232 -2.75 6.80 -20.88
N GLN A 233 -1.82 7.61 -20.32
CA GLN A 233 -1.81 7.92 -18.89
C GLN A 233 -3.08 8.66 -18.44
N VAL A 234 -3.57 9.62 -19.25
CA VAL A 234 -4.83 10.32 -18.98
C VAL A 234 -6.01 9.34 -18.97
N CYS A 235 -6.08 8.43 -19.94
CA CYS A 235 -7.17 7.45 -20.04
C CYS A 235 -7.21 6.49 -18.84
N ASN A 236 -6.05 6.02 -18.37
CA ASN A 236 -5.98 5.11 -17.22
C ASN A 236 -6.44 5.75 -15.90
N GLN A 237 -6.31 7.08 -15.77
CA GLN A 237 -6.68 7.83 -14.56
C GLN A 237 -8.01 8.56 -14.74
N TYR A 238 -8.03 9.63 -15.53
CA TYR A 238 -9.21 10.46 -15.76
C TYR A 238 -10.30 9.70 -16.51
N GLY A 239 -9.93 8.94 -17.55
CA GLY A 239 -10.88 8.10 -18.30
C GLY A 239 -11.55 7.05 -17.42
N SER A 240 -10.81 6.42 -16.50
CA SER A 240 -11.38 5.52 -15.49
C SER A 240 -12.39 6.22 -14.60
N ALA A 241 -12.08 7.43 -14.12
CA ALA A 241 -12.99 8.19 -13.26
C ALA A 241 -14.28 8.60 -13.99
N GLU A 242 -14.19 9.01 -15.26
CA GLU A 242 -15.38 9.31 -16.08
C GLU A 242 -16.24 8.06 -16.31
N LEU A 243 -15.62 6.93 -16.61
CA LEU A 243 -16.32 5.64 -16.69
C LEU A 243 -17.02 5.32 -15.35
N GLY A 244 -16.34 5.52 -14.22
CA GLY A 244 -16.91 5.34 -12.89
C GLY A 244 -18.14 6.23 -12.63
N ARG A 245 -18.15 7.47 -13.13
CA ARG A 245 -19.34 8.35 -13.04
C ARG A 245 -20.50 7.87 -13.90
N LYS A 246 -20.23 7.40 -15.13
CA LYS A 246 -21.26 6.80 -16.00
C LYS A 246 -21.79 5.47 -15.45
N LEU A 247 -20.93 4.74 -14.76
CA LEU A 247 -21.25 3.44 -14.17
C LEU A 247 -22.13 3.58 -12.92
N GLN A 248 -22.05 4.69 -12.19
CA GLN A 248 -22.82 4.95 -10.96
C GLN A 248 -24.34 4.63 -11.08
N PRO A 249 -25.10 5.22 -12.03
CA PRO A 249 -26.53 4.92 -12.16
C PRO A 249 -26.83 3.46 -12.54
N ILE A 250 -25.91 2.79 -13.23
CA ILE A 250 -26.02 1.36 -13.56
C ILE A 250 -25.87 0.52 -12.29
N ILE A 251 -24.89 0.86 -11.44
CA ILE A 251 -24.71 0.19 -10.13
C ILE A 251 -25.93 0.41 -9.25
N GLU A 252 -26.48 1.62 -9.17
CA GLU A 252 -27.69 1.91 -8.38
C GLU A 252 -28.87 1.03 -8.82
N THR A 253 -29.06 0.89 -10.13
CA THR A 253 -30.07 0.01 -10.71
C THR A 253 -29.81 -1.45 -10.36
N ALA A 254 -28.57 -1.91 -10.51
CA ALA A 254 -28.18 -3.28 -10.19
C ALA A 254 -28.38 -3.60 -8.71
N VAL A 255 -27.96 -2.72 -7.81
CA VAL A 255 -28.13 -2.88 -6.37
C VAL A 255 -29.61 -3.00 -6.00
N GLN A 256 -30.48 -2.19 -6.60
CA GLN A 256 -31.91 -2.28 -6.37
C GLN A 256 -32.52 -3.59 -6.88
N GLN A 257 -32.15 -4.03 -8.09
CA GLN A 257 -32.72 -5.23 -8.72
C GLN A 257 -32.23 -6.54 -8.10
N GLU A 258 -30.95 -6.61 -7.75
CA GLU A 258 -30.34 -7.78 -7.11
C GLU A 258 -30.57 -7.82 -5.59
N GLY A 259 -31.14 -6.75 -5.01
CA GLY A 259 -31.40 -6.66 -3.57
C GLY A 259 -30.14 -6.53 -2.72
N TYR A 260 -29.07 -5.97 -3.28
CA TYR A 260 -27.85 -5.69 -2.51
C TYR A 260 -28.06 -4.55 -1.52
N ARG A 261 -27.25 -4.53 -0.45
CA ARG A 261 -27.34 -3.54 0.61
C ARG A 261 -26.18 -2.55 0.51
N TYR A 262 -26.50 -1.25 0.43
CA TYR A 262 -25.52 -0.20 0.64
C TYR A 262 -25.08 -0.12 2.10
N LEU A 263 -23.79 0.14 2.31
CA LEU A 263 -23.23 0.41 3.62
C LEU A 263 -23.73 1.76 4.14
N PRO A 264 -24.21 1.84 5.39
CA PRO A 264 -24.68 3.09 5.96
C PRO A 264 -23.53 4.08 6.21
N VAL A 265 -23.84 5.36 6.05
CA VAL A 265 -22.96 6.47 6.45
C VAL A 265 -22.86 6.53 7.97
N GLN A 266 -21.66 6.74 8.48
CA GLN A 266 -21.36 6.73 9.91
C GLN A 266 -20.86 8.08 10.39
N ALA A 267 -21.55 8.65 11.39
CA ALA A 267 -21.11 9.89 12.03
C ALA A 267 -19.86 9.70 12.91
N LYS A 268 -19.69 8.49 13.48
CA LYS A 268 -18.52 8.09 14.26
C LYS A 268 -17.95 6.77 13.73
N PRO A 269 -17.19 6.82 12.62
CA PRO A 269 -16.70 5.60 11.99
C PRO A 269 -15.77 4.83 12.93
N VAL A 270 -15.96 3.53 12.97
CA VAL A 270 -15.09 2.58 13.67
C VAL A 270 -14.23 1.91 12.61
N ILE A 271 -12.91 1.97 12.79
CA ILE A 271 -11.96 1.35 11.88
C ILE A 271 -11.19 0.27 12.60
N MET A 272 -11.22 -0.94 12.05
CA MET A 272 -10.43 -2.07 12.52
C MET A 272 -9.33 -2.35 11.48
N ASN A 273 -8.07 -2.22 11.86
CA ASN A 273 -6.94 -2.36 10.97
C ASN A 273 -6.06 -3.53 11.43
N VAL A 274 -5.77 -4.47 10.53
CA VAL A 274 -4.89 -5.61 10.81
C VAL A 274 -3.59 -5.47 10.05
N LYS A 275 -2.49 -5.55 10.77
CA LYS A 275 -1.12 -5.43 10.25
C LYS A 275 -0.31 -6.66 10.61
N GLY A 276 0.49 -7.11 9.65
CA GLY A 276 1.19 -8.39 9.74
C GLY A 276 1.79 -8.77 8.40
N ALA A 277 2.89 -9.52 8.43
CA ALA A 277 3.54 -10.06 7.25
C ALA A 277 2.58 -10.91 6.39
N SER A 278 2.97 -11.24 5.16
CA SER A 278 2.23 -12.23 4.37
C SER A 278 2.17 -13.55 5.14
N ALA A 279 1.01 -14.22 5.14
CA ALA A 279 0.77 -15.46 5.87
C ALA A 279 0.91 -15.39 7.42
N SER A 280 0.89 -14.19 8.02
CA SER A 280 0.91 -14.00 9.48
C SER A 280 -0.42 -14.26 10.20
N GLY A 281 -1.45 -14.76 9.50
CA GLY A 281 -2.77 -15.03 10.10
C GLY A 281 -3.68 -13.79 10.29
N LYS A 282 -3.51 -12.71 9.52
CA LYS A 282 -4.37 -11.51 9.63
C LYS A 282 -5.86 -11.80 9.52
N SER A 283 -6.24 -12.66 8.58
CA SER A 283 -7.65 -12.96 8.36
C SER A 283 -8.21 -14.01 9.33
N THR A 284 -7.36 -14.72 10.09
CA THR A 284 -7.82 -15.75 11.05
C THR A 284 -8.41 -15.13 12.31
N ILE A 285 -8.15 -13.84 12.58
CA ILE A 285 -8.74 -13.12 13.71
C ILE A 285 -10.09 -12.46 13.36
N ARG A 286 -10.57 -12.55 12.12
CA ARG A 286 -11.84 -11.92 11.70
C ARG A 286 -13.03 -12.29 12.58
N PRO A 287 -13.24 -13.56 12.97
CA PRO A 287 -14.34 -13.90 13.89
C PRO A 287 -14.27 -13.16 15.23
N LYS A 288 -13.05 -12.85 15.71
CA LYS A 288 -12.86 -12.04 16.93
C LYS A 288 -13.10 -10.57 16.71
N GLN A 289 -12.85 -10.07 15.50
CA GLN A 289 -13.20 -8.70 15.11
C GLN A 289 -14.72 -8.53 15.01
N THR A 290 -15.43 -9.54 14.50
CA THR A 290 -16.90 -9.60 14.55
C THR A 290 -17.41 -9.54 15.99
N GLN A 291 -16.86 -10.37 16.89
CA GLN A 291 -17.20 -10.33 18.32
C GLN A 291 -16.88 -8.98 18.96
N LEU A 292 -15.80 -8.32 18.56
CA LEU A 292 -15.49 -6.97 19.02
C LEU A 292 -16.53 -5.96 18.53
N ALA A 293 -16.95 -6.03 17.27
CA ALA A 293 -18.00 -5.16 16.75
C ALA A 293 -19.31 -5.30 17.56
N GLU A 294 -19.70 -6.55 17.87
CA GLU A 294 -20.86 -6.85 18.73
C GLU A 294 -20.72 -6.22 20.13
N LYS A 295 -19.55 -6.38 20.78
CA LYS A 295 -19.26 -5.78 22.08
C LYS A 295 -19.36 -4.25 22.05
N LEU A 296 -18.96 -3.64 20.94
CA LEU A 296 -19.05 -2.19 20.70
C LEU A 296 -20.47 -1.73 20.33
N GLY A 297 -21.42 -2.66 20.13
CA GLY A 297 -22.78 -2.35 19.68
C GLY A 297 -22.85 -1.89 18.21
N VAL A 298 -21.89 -2.31 17.38
CA VAL A 298 -21.83 -1.95 15.97
C VAL A 298 -22.17 -3.19 15.12
N PRO A 299 -23.18 -3.12 14.23
CA PRO A 299 -23.50 -4.22 13.32
C PRO A 299 -22.32 -4.57 12.41
N TRP A 300 -21.99 -5.85 12.28
CA TRP A 300 -20.87 -6.31 11.46
C TRP A 300 -21.09 -6.01 9.97
N GLU A 301 -22.33 -6.14 9.52
CA GLU A 301 -22.77 -5.89 8.16
C GLU A 301 -22.61 -4.42 7.72
N ASP A 302 -22.30 -3.51 8.64
CA ASP A 302 -22.04 -2.08 8.38
C ASP A 302 -20.55 -1.77 8.11
N PHE A 303 -19.67 -2.78 8.19
CA PHE A 303 -18.27 -2.65 7.84
C PHE A 303 -18.02 -2.90 6.35
N ALA A 304 -17.28 -1.98 5.72
CA ALA A 304 -16.62 -2.28 4.45
C ALA A 304 -15.41 -3.19 4.73
N LEU A 305 -15.43 -4.41 4.20
CA LEU A 305 -14.37 -5.40 4.40
C LEU A 305 -13.30 -5.24 3.32
N ILE A 306 -12.35 -4.35 3.58
CA ILE A 306 -11.29 -3.98 2.63
C ILE A 306 -10.14 -4.99 2.65
N SER A 307 -10.15 -5.91 1.69
CA SER A 307 -9.05 -6.86 1.46
C SER A 307 -8.80 -7.07 -0.05
N PRO A 308 -7.91 -6.27 -0.66
CA PRO A 308 -7.61 -6.30 -2.10
C PRO A 308 -7.19 -7.67 -2.63
N ASP A 309 -6.61 -8.52 -1.79
CA ASP A 309 -6.14 -9.85 -2.21
C ASP A 309 -7.27 -10.74 -2.76
N TYR A 310 -8.54 -10.51 -2.40
CA TYR A 310 -9.68 -11.24 -2.97
C TYR A 310 -9.97 -10.89 -4.44
N TRP A 311 -9.49 -9.74 -4.93
CA TRP A 311 -9.68 -9.33 -6.32
C TRP A 311 -8.86 -10.18 -7.29
N ARG A 312 -7.74 -10.77 -6.85
CA ARG A 312 -6.78 -11.46 -7.74
C ARG A 312 -7.41 -12.56 -8.59
N LYS A 313 -8.29 -13.38 -8.00
CA LYS A 313 -8.99 -14.46 -8.73
C LYS A 313 -10.06 -13.94 -9.70
N TYR A 314 -10.46 -12.68 -9.56
CA TYR A 314 -11.29 -12.00 -10.56
C TYR A 314 -10.43 -11.46 -11.71
N LEU A 315 -9.19 -11.04 -11.40
CA LEU A 315 -8.28 -10.45 -12.38
C LEU A 315 -7.64 -11.48 -13.30
N LEU A 316 -7.44 -12.71 -12.83
CA LEU A 316 -6.80 -13.79 -13.55
C LEU A 316 -7.41 -15.14 -13.14
N ASP A 317 -7.80 -15.93 -14.13
CA ASP A 317 -8.10 -17.34 -13.94
C ASP A 317 -6.79 -18.10 -13.66
N TYR A 318 -6.71 -18.77 -12.51
CA TYR A 318 -5.48 -19.45 -12.11
C TYR A 318 -5.31 -20.77 -12.86
N ASP A 319 -6.41 -21.40 -13.26
CA ASP A 319 -6.40 -22.69 -13.95
C ASP A 319 -5.91 -22.54 -15.40
N SER A 320 -6.01 -21.33 -15.97
CA SER A 320 -5.52 -21.04 -17.32
C SER A 320 -4.00 -21.04 -17.46
N LEU A 321 -3.24 -21.13 -16.36
CA LEU A 321 -1.77 -21.01 -16.35
C LEU A 321 -1.03 -22.35 -16.49
N GLY A 322 -1.72 -23.48 -16.43
CA GLY A 322 -1.09 -24.80 -16.57
C GLY A 322 0.05 -25.03 -15.56
N GLU A 323 1.24 -25.38 -16.06
CA GLU A 323 2.41 -25.67 -15.21
C GLU A 323 2.91 -24.44 -14.41
N ASP A 324 2.56 -23.23 -14.86
CA ASP A 324 2.98 -21.96 -14.25
C ASP A 324 2.01 -21.44 -13.18
N TYR A 325 1.03 -22.23 -12.75
CA TYR A 325 -0.01 -21.85 -11.78
C TYR A 325 0.53 -21.19 -10.49
N LYS A 326 1.74 -21.56 -10.04
CA LYS A 326 2.38 -20.98 -8.85
C LYS A 326 2.68 -19.47 -9.00
N TYR A 327 2.76 -18.96 -10.22
CA TYR A 327 3.03 -17.54 -10.51
C TYR A 327 1.78 -16.66 -10.54
N ALA A 328 0.56 -17.23 -10.46
CA ALA A 328 -0.70 -16.49 -10.65
C ALA A 328 -0.83 -15.22 -9.78
N ALA A 329 -0.41 -15.30 -8.51
CA ALA A 329 -0.43 -14.16 -7.61
C ALA A 329 0.58 -13.06 -8.02
N MET A 330 1.72 -13.42 -8.60
CA MET A 330 2.70 -12.44 -9.06
C MET A 330 2.23 -11.75 -10.35
N LEU A 331 1.59 -12.48 -11.25
CA LEU A 331 1.06 -11.96 -12.52
C LEU A 331 -0.03 -10.90 -12.34
N THR A 332 -0.73 -10.90 -11.20
CA THR A 332 -1.76 -9.90 -10.84
C THR A 332 -1.22 -8.76 -9.97
N GLY A 333 0.03 -8.83 -9.50
CA GLY A 333 0.55 -7.95 -8.45
C GLY A 333 0.56 -6.46 -8.82
N GLN A 334 1.02 -6.13 -10.03
CA GLN A 334 1.13 -4.73 -10.48
C GLN A 334 -0.23 -4.09 -10.71
N GLU A 335 -1.19 -4.85 -11.26
CA GLU A 335 -2.56 -4.39 -11.45
C GLU A 335 -3.28 -4.21 -10.11
N LEU A 336 -3.07 -5.12 -9.17
CA LEU A 336 -3.64 -5.00 -7.83
C LEU A 336 -3.21 -3.70 -7.15
N GLU A 337 -1.94 -3.31 -7.28
CA GLU A 337 -1.43 -2.03 -6.76
C GLU A 337 -2.16 -0.83 -7.36
N ILE A 338 -2.52 -0.88 -8.65
CA ILE A 338 -3.27 0.17 -9.33
C ILE A 338 -4.69 0.26 -8.78
N ILE A 339 -5.41 -0.87 -8.67
CA ILE A 339 -6.79 -0.88 -8.17
C ILE A 339 -6.83 -0.45 -6.70
N ASP A 340 -5.84 -0.88 -5.91
CA ASP A 340 -5.67 -0.51 -4.50
C ASP A 340 -5.49 1.01 -4.32
N LYS A 341 -4.75 1.67 -5.22
CA LYS A 341 -4.65 3.14 -5.25
C LYS A 341 -5.96 3.82 -5.66
N LYS A 342 -6.72 3.23 -6.60
CA LYS A 342 -8.05 3.74 -6.96
C LYS A 342 -9.01 3.66 -5.78
N LEU A 343 -8.98 2.56 -5.02
CA LEU A 343 -9.74 2.43 -3.78
C LEU A 343 -9.40 3.53 -2.78
N ASP A 344 -8.11 3.83 -2.57
CA ASP A 344 -7.69 4.89 -1.65
C ASP A 344 -8.26 6.27 -2.04
N LEU A 345 -8.17 6.61 -3.33
CA LEU A 345 -8.71 7.86 -3.86
C LEU A 345 -10.23 7.91 -3.72
N TYR A 346 -10.91 6.81 -4.03
CA TYR A 346 -12.37 6.72 -3.94
C TYR A 346 -12.88 6.88 -2.51
N VAL A 347 -12.28 6.17 -1.55
CA VAL A 347 -12.65 6.28 -0.12
C VAL A 347 -12.32 7.67 0.41
N ALA A 348 -11.24 8.30 -0.07
CA ALA A 348 -10.93 9.68 0.29
C ALA A 348 -11.98 10.67 -0.20
N GLU A 349 -12.45 10.52 -1.45
CA GLU A 349 -13.53 11.34 -1.99
C GLU A 349 -14.87 11.09 -1.27
N LYS A 350 -15.15 9.84 -0.90
CA LYS A 350 -16.31 9.48 -0.06
C LYS A 350 -16.24 10.16 1.30
N ALA A 351 -15.05 10.27 1.89
CA ALA A 351 -14.86 10.98 3.16
C ALA A 351 -15.06 12.50 3.04
N THR A 352 -14.62 13.14 1.95
CA THR A 352 -14.84 14.60 1.77
C THR A 352 -16.32 14.94 1.61
N ARG A 353 -17.14 14.00 1.13
CA ARG A 353 -18.60 14.12 1.09
C ARG A 353 -19.30 13.75 2.42
N GLY A 354 -18.56 13.29 3.42
CA GLY A 354 -19.11 12.86 4.70
C GLY A 354 -19.84 11.51 4.65
N GLU A 355 -19.52 10.65 3.68
CA GLU A 355 -20.25 9.41 3.37
C GLU A 355 -19.55 8.14 3.91
N ILE A 356 -18.57 8.26 4.80
CA ILE A 356 -17.76 7.12 5.26
C ILE A 356 -18.56 6.11 6.08
N SER A 357 -18.33 4.82 5.83
CA SER A 357 -18.84 3.69 6.62
C SER A 357 -17.83 3.24 7.69
N HIS A 358 -18.18 2.24 8.50
CA HIS A 358 -17.16 1.51 9.26
C HIS A 358 -16.21 0.78 8.29
N LEU A 359 -14.95 0.60 8.65
CA LEU A 359 -13.94 -0.03 7.78
C LEU A 359 -13.19 -1.15 8.53
N LEU A 360 -13.13 -2.34 7.93
CA LEU A 360 -12.15 -3.36 8.30
C LEU A 360 -11.06 -3.38 7.21
N ILE A 361 -9.81 -3.17 7.59
CA ILE A 361 -8.69 -3.06 6.65
C ILE A 361 -7.71 -4.21 6.88
N ASP A 362 -7.66 -5.15 5.92
CA ASP A 362 -6.68 -6.24 5.85
C ASP A 362 -5.79 -6.04 4.60
N ARG A 363 -4.89 -5.05 4.70
CA ARG A 363 -3.97 -4.65 3.63
C ARG A 363 -2.52 -4.76 4.08
N PHE A 364 -1.73 -5.48 3.29
CA PHE A 364 -0.27 -5.50 3.40
C PHE A 364 0.30 -4.22 2.78
N ARG A 365 0.35 -3.15 3.56
CA ARG A 365 0.93 -1.87 3.16
C ARG A 365 1.61 -1.20 4.34
N PHE A 366 2.91 -0.96 4.19
CA PHE A 366 3.77 -0.28 5.17
C PHE A 366 4.62 0.85 4.52
N ASP A 367 4.59 1.00 3.21
CA ASP A 367 5.38 1.92 2.39
C ASP A 367 4.82 3.36 2.33
N SER A 368 3.65 3.61 2.93
CA SER A 368 3.03 4.94 3.00
C SER A 368 3.49 5.80 4.18
N PHE A 369 4.58 5.44 4.87
CA PHE A 369 5.03 6.11 6.11
C PHE A 369 6.22 7.05 5.93
N SER A 370 6.40 7.64 4.75
CA SER A 370 7.05 8.95 4.70
C SER A 370 6.10 9.95 5.36
N VAL A 371 6.26 10.09 6.67
CA VAL A 371 5.67 11.16 7.46
C VAL A 371 6.30 12.45 6.93
N ASP A 372 5.67 13.06 5.91
CA ASP A 372 5.79 14.50 5.76
C ASP A 372 5.43 15.09 7.14
N SER A 373 6.27 15.97 7.64
CA SER A 373 6.42 16.27 9.07
C SER A 373 5.23 17.03 9.72
N GLY A 374 4.01 16.82 9.23
CA GLY A 374 2.77 17.45 9.68
C GLY A 374 1.67 16.46 10.06
N GLY A 375 1.64 16.02 11.32
CA GLY A 375 0.42 15.54 12.01
C GLY A 375 -0.32 14.31 11.42
N SER A 376 -1.38 13.88 12.11
CA SER A 376 -2.30 12.80 11.68
C SER A 376 -3.13 13.16 10.44
N SER A 377 -3.25 14.45 10.12
CA SER A 377 -4.06 14.96 9.02
C SER A 377 -3.46 14.75 7.63
N ASP A 378 -2.13 14.56 7.53
CA ASP A 378 -1.42 14.36 6.25
C ASP A 378 -1.19 12.86 5.93
N SER A 379 -1.75 11.98 6.76
CA SER A 379 -1.69 10.53 6.53
C SER A 379 -2.48 10.13 5.29
N LYS A 380 -1.88 9.33 4.39
CA LYS A 380 -2.61 8.69 3.27
C LYS A 380 -3.40 7.45 3.71
N LEU A 381 -3.39 7.11 5.00
CA LEU A 381 -4.03 5.90 5.52
C LEU A 381 -5.54 6.09 5.65
N LEU A 382 -6.30 5.09 5.23
CA LEU A 382 -7.76 5.06 5.42
C LEU A 382 -8.17 5.11 6.90
N SER A 383 -7.30 4.69 7.83
CA SER A 383 -7.55 4.77 9.28
C SER A 383 -7.78 6.18 9.80
N ARG A 384 -7.33 7.24 9.10
CA ARG A 384 -7.57 8.64 9.52
C ARG A 384 -9.04 9.05 9.51
N PHE A 385 -9.87 8.32 8.79
CA PHE A 385 -11.31 8.58 8.73
C PHE A 385 -12.08 8.00 9.93
N GLY A 386 -11.41 7.27 10.83
CA GLY A 386 -12.01 6.73 12.03
C GLY A 386 -12.22 7.78 13.10
N ASP A 387 -13.30 7.68 13.87
CA ASP A 387 -13.45 8.29 15.20
C ASP A 387 -12.77 7.40 16.25
N ARG A 388 -13.05 6.09 16.15
CA ARG A 388 -12.42 5.04 16.95
C ARG A 388 -11.65 4.07 16.05
N ILE A 389 -10.39 3.83 16.38
CA ILE A 389 -9.46 3.03 15.58
C ILE A 389 -8.93 1.88 16.44
N PHE A 390 -9.06 0.66 15.95
CA PHE A 390 -8.47 -0.54 16.51
C PHE A 390 -7.33 -1.02 15.62
N MET A 391 -6.13 -1.16 16.18
CA MET A 391 -4.95 -1.66 15.46
C MET A 391 -4.50 -3.02 16.00
N PHE A 392 -4.55 -4.04 15.17
CA PHE A 392 -4.11 -5.38 15.51
C PHE A 392 -2.80 -5.69 14.79
N PHE A 393 -1.73 -5.90 15.55
CA PHE A 393 -0.40 -6.22 15.05
C PHE A 393 -0.12 -7.71 15.23
N MET A 394 -0.28 -8.47 14.15
CA MET A 394 0.02 -9.89 14.10
C MET A 394 1.54 -10.12 14.02
N VAL A 395 2.14 -10.53 15.12
CA VAL A 395 3.55 -10.92 15.20
C VAL A 395 3.63 -12.43 15.02
N THR A 396 4.31 -12.86 13.96
CA THR A 396 4.48 -14.28 13.63
C THR A 396 5.94 -14.53 13.30
N PRO A 397 6.57 -15.59 13.82
CA PRO A 397 7.94 -15.93 13.46
C PRO A 397 8.11 -16.03 11.93
N PRO A 398 9.17 -15.45 11.34
CA PRO A 398 9.37 -15.47 9.89
C PRO A 398 9.39 -16.87 9.28
N ALA A 399 9.99 -17.85 9.97
CA ALA A 399 9.98 -19.25 9.55
C ALA A 399 8.54 -19.81 9.42
N GLU A 400 7.68 -19.49 10.38
CA GLU A 400 6.27 -19.92 10.37
C GLU A 400 5.50 -19.29 9.21
N THR A 401 5.80 -18.05 8.84
CA THR A 401 5.15 -17.42 7.67
C THR A 401 5.46 -18.17 6.36
N VAL A 402 6.67 -18.73 6.22
CA VAL A 402 7.07 -19.56 5.06
C VAL A 402 6.25 -20.85 5.02
N LEU A 403 6.18 -21.56 6.15
CA LEU A 403 5.40 -22.80 6.27
C LEU A 403 3.91 -22.58 6.00
N ARG A 404 3.34 -21.50 6.56
CA ARG A 404 1.92 -21.14 6.40
C ARG A 404 1.60 -20.69 4.99
N ALA A 405 2.49 -19.93 4.34
CA ALA A 405 2.32 -19.52 2.96
C ALA A 405 2.27 -20.73 2.01
N TRP A 406 3.10 -21.75 2.25
CA TRP A 406 3.07 -23.00 1.49
C TRP A 406 1.76 -23.77 1.66
N LYS A 407 1.27 -23.91 2.90
CA LYS A 407 -0.04 -24.53 3.18
C LYS A 407 -1.17 -23.77 2.48
N ARG A 408 -1.16 -22.43 2.54
CA ARG A 408 -2.12 -21.56 1.84
C ARG A 408 -2.01 -21.72 0.32
N GLY A 409 -0.81 -21.83 -0.23
CA GLY A 409 -0.58 -22.08 -1.65
C GLY A 409 -1.28 -23.35 -2.11
N LYS A 410 -1.13 -24.45 -1.36
CA LYS A 410 -1.80 -25.72 -1.64
C LYS A 410 -3.33 -25.65 -1.56
N SER A 411 -3.89 -24.89 -0.62
CA SER A 411 -5.34 -24.84 -0.45
C SER A 411 -6.03 -23.86 -1.40
N THR A 412 -5.39 -22.73 -1.73
CA THR A 412 -6.04 -21.63 -2.46
C THR A 412 -5.45 -21.34 -3.84
N GLY A 413 -4.32 -21.97 -4.19
CA GLY A 413 -3.52 -21.67 -5.39
C GLY A 413 -2.60 -20.45 -5.22
N ARG A 414 -2.58 -19.81 -4.04
CA ARG A 414 -1.81 -18.58 -3.80
C ARG A 414 -0.41 -18.85 -3.26
N TYR A 415 0.48 -19.28 -4.13
CA TYR A 415 1.90 -19.48 -3.83
C TYR A 415 2.67 -18.16 -3.73
N LYS A 416 3.82 -18.20 -3.05
CA LYS A 416 4.75 -17.07 -2.94
C LYS A 416 6.17 -17.60 -2.75
N ALA A 417 7.15 -16.90 -3.33
CA ALA A 417 8.56 -17.23 -3.19
C ALA A 417 9.06 -16.96 -1.75
N VAL A 418 10.09 -17.67 -1.32
CA VAL A 418 10.61 -17.62 0.05
C VAL A 418 11.26 -16.27 0.35
N ASP A 419 12.14 -15.82 -0.53
CA ASP A 419 12.80 -14.51 -0.45
C ASP A 419 11.78 -13.36 -0.38
N ASP A 420 10.73 -13.41 -1.19
CA ASP A 420 9.64 -12.44 -1.17
C ASP A 420 8.81 -12.50 0.14
N LEU A 421 8.65 -13.68 0.74
CA LEU A 421 8.03 -13.83 2.08
C LEU A 421 8.90 -13.24 3.18
N LEU A 422 10.19 -13.52 3.17
CA LEU A 422 11.15 -13.01 4.15
C LEU A 422 11.33 -11.50 4.03
N PHE A 423 11.38 -10.97 2.81
CA PHE A 423 11.35 -9.53 2.55
C PHE A 423 10.10 -8.87 3.14
N HIS A 424 8.91 -9.45 2.90
CA HIS A 424 7.67 -8.97 3.50
C HIS A 424 7.66 -9.00 5.04
N ASN A 425 8.41 -9.90 5.67
CA ASN A 425 8.59 -9.89 7.13
C ASN A 425 9.42 -8.68 7.55
N VAL A 426 10.57 -8.45 6.91
CA VAL A 426 11.43 -7.28 7.19
C VAL A 426 10.63 -5.98 7.06
N GLU A 427 9.86 -5.84 5.97
CA GLU A 427 8.99 -4.67 5.75
C GLU A 427 7.94 -4.53 6.84
N ALA A 428 7.25 -5.61 7.19
CA ALA A 428 6.21 -5.59 8.21
C ALA A 428 6.77 -5.16 9.57
N PHE A 429 7.83 -5.80 10.05
CA PHE A 429 8.40 -5.51 11.36
C PHE A 429 9.13 -4.17 11.41
N THR A 430 9.57 -3.63 10.26
CA THR A 430 10.08 -2.25 10.18
C THR A 430 8.95 -1.23 10.21
N GLY A 431 7.84 -1.50 9.51
CA GLY A 431 6.71 -0.58 9.41
C GLY A 431 5.76 -0.58 10.61
N MET A 432 5.63 -1.71 11.34
CA MET A 432 4.76 -1.81 12.51
C MET A 432 5.06 -0.76 13.59
N PRO A 433 6.32 -0.59 14.06
CA PRO A 433 6.65 0.48 15.01
C PRO A 433 6.32 1.87 14.49
N ALA A 434 6.63 2.15 13.21
CA ALA A 434 6.38 3.46 12.62
C ALA A 434 4.88 3.80 12.63
N LEU A 435 4.04 2.85 12.22
CA LEU A 435 2.60 2.98 12.27
C LEU A 435 2.08 3.08 13.71
N PHE A 436 2.53 2.23 14.62
CA PHE A 436 2.11 2.27 16.00
C PHE A 436 2.37 3.65 16.64
N PHE A 437 3.58 4.18 16.47
CA PHE A 437 3.94 5.49 16.99
C PHE A 437 3.27 6.66 16.26
N SER A 438 2.75 6.50 15.03
CA SER A 438 1.99 7.56 14.37
C SER A 438 0.59 7.73 14.95
N TRP A 439 0.08 6.74 15.69
CA TRP A 439 -1.29 6.73 16.22
C TRP A 439 -1.39 6.78 17.74
N VAL A 440 -0.48 6.12 18.47
CA VAL A 440 -0.59 5.97 19.93
C VAL A 440 -0.60 7.30 20.70
N MET A 441 -0.02 8.35 20.12
CA MET A 441 0.02 9.71 20.69
C MET A 441 -1.00 10.66 20.05
N SER A 442 -1.99 10.15 19.31
CA SER A 442 -3.00 11.01 18.70
C SER A 442 -3.94 11.57 19.77
N ASP A 443 -4.10 12.88 19.82
CA ASP A 443 -5.04 13.56 20.73
C ASP A 443 -6.45 13.71 20.12
N GLU A 444 -6.58 13.51 18.80
CA GLU A 444 -7.82 13.73 18.07
C GLU A 444 -8.72 12.48 18.02
N LYS A 445 -8.14 11.28 18.18
CA LYS A 445 -8.78 10.00 17.88
C LYS A 445 -8.65 9.02 19.02
N GLN A 446 -9.69 8.21 19.23
CA GLN A 446 -9.63 7.09 20.17
C GLN A 446 -8.95 5.90 19.50
N VAL A 447 -7.72 5.59 19.91
CA VAL A 447 -6.91 4.52 19.33
C VAL A 447 -6.70 3.44 20.37
N HIS A 448 -7.24 2.25 20.10
CA HIS A 448 -6.86 1.03 20.79
C HIS A 448 -5.91 0.22 19.91
N PHE A 449 -4.94 -0.45 20.51
CA PHE A 449 -4.02 -1.31 19.78
C PHE A 449 -3.73 -2.60 20.57
N GLU A 450 -3.34 -3.64 19.84
CA GLU A 450 -2.98 -4.93 20.40
C GLU A 450 -1.91 -5.61 19.55
N PHE A 451 -0.85 -6.08 20.21
CA PHE A 451 0.18 -6.94 19.66
C PHE A 451 -0.15 -8.39 19.98
N LEU A 452 -0.27 -9.19 18.92
CA LEU A 452 -0.77 -10.55 18.95
C LEU A 452 0.35 -11.51 18.58
N ASP A 453 0.77 -12.35 19.54
CA ASP A 453 1.65 -13.49 19.31
C ASP A 453 0.86 -14.58 18.59
N ASN A 454 1.20 -14.81 17.32
CA ASN A 454 0.60 -15.83 16.51
C ASN A 454 1.51 -17.04 16.27
N ASP A 455 2.52 -17.25 17.12
CA ASP A 455 3.25 -18.52 17.23
C ASP A 455 2.41 -19.55 18.00
N VAL A 456 1.26 -19.87 17.43
CA VAL A 456 0.30 -20.83 17.96
C VAL A 456 -0.11 -21.84 16.87
N PRO A 457 -0.55 -23.05 17.26
CA PRO A 457 -1.11 -24.02 16.32
C PRO A 457 -2.26 -23.45 15.48
N LEU A 458 -2.43 -24.00 14.27
CA LEU A 458 -3.54 -23.62 13.40
C LEU A 458 -4.88 -23.90 14.09
N GLY A 459 -5.75 -22.88 14.15
CA GLY A 459 -7.06 -22.96 14.80
C GLY A 459 -7.07 -22.44 16.24
N GLU A 460 -5.90 -22.25 16.86
CA GLU A 460 -5.82 -21.58 18.15
C GLU A 460 -5.84 -20.05 17.99
N LEU A 461 -6.30 -19.37 19.05
CA LEU A 461 -6.26 -17.92 19.13
C LEU A 461 -4.84 -17.44 19.45
N PRO A 462 -4.40 -16.34 18.82
CA PRO A 462 -3.13 -15.72 19.17
C PRO A 462 -3.15 -15.26 20.63
N LYS A 463 -1.98 -15.19 21.26
CA LYS A 463 -1.84 -14.66 22.63
C LYS A 463 -1.68 -13.16 22.58
N THR A 464 -2.25 -12.45 23.54
CA THR A 464 -1.98 -11.02 23.69
C THR A 464 -0.59 -10.84 24.32
N ALA A 465 0.24 -10.01 23.71
CA ALA A 465 1.57 -9.68 24.21
C ALA A 465 1.68 -8.25 24.70
N ALA A 466 0.94 -7.33 24.09
CA ALA A 466 0.76 -5.99 24.60
C ALA A 466 -0.54 -5.40 24.06
N TYR A 467 -1.13 -4.47 24.78
CA TYR A 467 -2.31 -3.74 24.34
C TYR A 467 -2.40 -2.39 25.04
N GLY A 468 -3.33 -1.55 24.61
CA GLY A 468 -3.65 -0.32 25.32
C GLY A 468 -4.41 0.69 24.49
N TRP A 469 -4.50 1.88 25.06
CA TRP A 469 -5.16 3.06 24.49
C TRP A 469 -4.14 4.18 24.28
N ASN A 470 -4.57 5.31 23.73
CA ASN A 470 -3.71 6.49 23.58
C ASN A 470 -2.89 6.76 24.85
N ASN A 471 -1.58 6.93 24.69
CA ASN A 471 -0.60 7.16 25.75
C ASN A 471 -0.56 6.15 26.91
N ARG A 472 -1.20 4.98 26.78
CA ARG A 472 -1.17 3.91 27.79
C ARG A 472 -0.86 2.56 27.16
N LEU A 473 0.13 1.87 27.67
CA LEU A 473 0.57 0.56 27.17
C LEU A 473 0.69 -0.44 28.31
N THR A 474 0.04 -1.58 28.17
CA THR A 474 0.25 -2.77 29.02
C THR A 474 1.03 -3.81 28.23
N ILE A 475 2.14 -4.30 28.80
CA ILE A 475 3.00 -5.32 28.22
C ILE A 475 2.88 -6.60 29.06
N LEU A 476 2.48 -7.67 28.39
CA LEU A 476 2.31 -9.02 28.95
C LEU A 476 3.44 -9.97 28.54
N ASP A 477 4.13 -9.68 27.43
CA ASP A 477 5.21 -10.54 26.92
C ASP A 477 6.34 -9.71 26.35
N VAL A 478 7.40 -9.57 27.15
CA VAL A 478 8.58 -8.80 26.78
C VAL A 478 9.34 -9.45 25.63
N ASN A 479 9.38 -10.78 25.55
CA ASN A 479 10.12 -11.48 24.50
C ASN A 479 9.51 -11.20 23.12
N LEU A 480 8.18 -11.22 23.01
CA LEU A 480 7.52 -10.85 21.74
C LEU A 480 7.79 -9.39 21.36
N MET A 481 7.84 -8.48 22.34
CA MET A 481 8.16 -7.08 22.07
C MET A 481 9.60 -6.89 21.58
N LEU A 482 10.55 -7.71 22.05
CA LEU A 482 11.91 -7.76 21.52
C LEU A 482 11.95 -8.36 20.11
N ASP A 483 11.08 -9.33 19.83
CA ASP A 483 11.00 -9.99 18.52
C ASP A 483 10.64 -9.05 17.39
N ILE A 484 9.90 -7.97 17.67
CA ILE A 484 9.61 -6.93 16.69
C ILE A 484 10.90 -6.33 16.12
N ASP A 485 11.93 -6.11 16.93
CA ASP A 485 13.23 -5.65 16.41
C ASP A 485 14.05 -6.79 15.81
N ARG A 486 14.00 -7.98 16.42
CA ARG A 486 14.73 -9.17 15.92
C ARG A 486 14.31 -9.49 14.49
N TYR A 487 13.00 -9.52 14.22
CA TYR A 487 12.45 -9.94 12.93
C TYR A 487 12.68 -8.92 11.80
N ARG A 488 13.20 -7.72 12.10
CA ARG A 488 13.68 -6.77 11.09
C ARG A 488 15.02 -7.18 10.49
N LYS A 489 15.73 -8.10 11.13
CA LYS A 489 17.08 -8.56 10.77
C LYS A 489 17.09 -9.87 10.00
N VAL A 490 15.92 -10.31 9.54
CA VAL A 490 15.76 -11.53 8.75
C VAL A 490 16.69 -11.51 7.54
N ASN A 491 17.48 -12.57 7.39
CA ASN A 491 18.22 -12.84 6.18
C ASN A 491 17.25 -13.27 5.07
N VAL A 492 17.04 -12.43 4.06
CA VAL A 492 16.11 -12.70 2.95
C VAL A 492 16.59 -13.80 2.01
N ASP A 493 17.89 -14.09 2.00
CA ASP A 493 18.50 -15.15 1.19
C ASP A 493 18.49 -16.52 1.91
N ALA A 494 17.83 -16.63 3.07
CA ALA A 494 17.74 -17.85 3.84
C ALA A 494 16.98 -18.95 3.05
N VAL A 495 17.62 -20.13 2.95
CA VAL A 495 17.05 -21.30 2.28
C VAL A 495 16.52 -22.35 3.27
N ARG A 496 16.75 -22.14 4.57
CA ARG A 496 16.25 -22.97 5.67
C ARG A 496 15.94 -22.11 6.92
N PRO A 497 15.11 -22.60 7.85
CA PRO A 497 14.76 -21.86 9.07
C PRO A 497 15.95 -21.39 9.90
N GLU A 498 16.98 -22.22 10.01
CA GLU A 498 18.19 -21.94 10.78
C GLU A 498 19.03 -20.79 10.22
N ASP A 499 18.87 -20.45 8.94
CA ASP A 499 19.64 -19.42 8.25
C ASP A 499 19.03 -18.00 8.37
N ILE A 500 17.85 -17.89 8.98
CA ILE A 500 17.09 -16.63 9.08
C ILE A 500 17.82 -15.59 9.94
N PHE A 501 18.45 -16.02 11.03
CA PHE A 501 19.08 -15.15 12.02
C PHE A 501 20.50 -15.61 12.35
N SER A 502 21.42 -14.65 12.48
CA SER A 502 22.76 -14.93 12.98
C SER A 502 22.79 -15.06 14.50
N ALA A 503 23.87 -15.61 15.06
CA ALA A 503 24.06 -15.69 16.51
C ALA A 503 24.05 -14.31 17.19
N SER A 504 24.51 -13.25 16.51
CA SER A 504 24.43 -11.88 17.03
C SER A 504 23.00 -11.34 17.09
N ASP A 505 22.12 -11.77 16.19
CA ASP A 505 20.73 -11.30 16.16
C ASP A 505 19.88 -11.87 17.30
N GLN A 506 20.35 -12.96 17.93
CA GLN A 506 19.71 -13.58 19.08
C GLN A 506 19.96 -12.83 20.40
N GLN A 507 20.90 -11.88 20.43
CA GLN A 507 21.24 -11.15 21.66
C GLN A 507 20.13 -10.16 22.04
N THR A 508 19.60 -10.26 23.26
CA THR A 508 18.57 -9.33 23.79
C THR A 508 18.99 -7.87 23.67
N SER A 509 20.25 -7.57 23.99
CA SER A 509 20.85 -6.24 23.89
C SER A 509 20.77 -5.64 22.47
N ALA A 510 20.65 -6.47 21.42
CA ALA A 510 20.53 -6.01 20.04
C ALA A 510 19.08 -5.74 19.63
N ASN A 511 18.08 -6.11 20.42
CA ASN A 511 16.65 -6.16 20.03
C ASN A 511 15.72 -5.35 20.94
N ALA A 512 16.26 -4.47 21.79
CA ALA A 512 15.48 -3.77 22.81
C ALA A 512 14.98 -2.37 22.39
N GLU A 513 15.33 -1.87 21.20
CA GLU A 513 15.12 -0.46 20.85
C GLU A 513 13.64 -0.08 20.75
N PHE A 514 12.80 -0.94 20.16
CA PHE A 514 11.36 -0.74 20.06
C PHE A 514 10.73 -0.61 21.44
N LEU A 515 11.00 -1.58 22.33
CA LEU A 515 10.50 -1.58 23.70
C LEU A 515 10.98 -0.37 24.51
N LEU A 516 12.27 -0.04 24.43
CA LEU A 516 12.83 1.16 25.08
C LEU A 516 12.21 2.44 24.54
N ARG A 517 11.87 2.48 23.26
CA ARG A 517 11.16 3.61 22.65
C ARG A 517 9.71 3.70 23.14
N CYS A 518 9.02 2.58 23.34
CA CYS A 518 7.70 2.57 23.98
C CYS A 518 7.75 3.22 25.36
N ILE A 519 8.67 2.75 26.22
CA ILE A 519 8.85 3.29 27.59
C ILE A 519 9.14 4.79 27.58
N ARG A 520 9.99 5.26 26.65
CA ARG A 520 10.39 6.68 26.58
C ARG A 520 9.30 7.61 26.02
N LYS A 521 8.43 7.12 25.14
CA LYS A 521 7.49 7.96 24.39
C LYS A 521 6.05 7.87 24.88
N ILE A 522 5.67 6.79 25.55
CA ILE A 522 4.32 6.55 26.04
C ILE A 522 4.30 6.95 27.51
N ASP A 523 3.30 7.75 27.88
CA ASP A 523 3.23 8.34 29.21
C ASP A 523 3.13 7.27 30.29
N ASP A 524 2.25 6.28 30.14
CA ASP A 524 2.10 5.21 31.13
C ASP A 524 2.36 3.84 30.51
N VAL A 525 3.39 3.14 31.00
CA VAL A 525 3.72 1.77 30.58
C VAL A 525 3.69 0.83 31.77
N THR A 526 2.79 -0.15 31.71
CA THR A 526 2.59 -1.18 32.74
C THR A 526 3.13 -2.51 32.25
N PHE A 527 3.87 -3.21 33.09
CA PHE A 527 4.28 -4.59 32.88
C PHE A 527 3.49 -5.49 33.82
N ALA A 528 2.84 -6.51 33.26
CA ALA A 528 2.03 -7.46 34.01
C ALA A 528 2.29 -8.89 33.52
N ASP A 529 2.15 -9.84 34.43
CA ASP A 529 2.20 -11.25 34.09
C ASP A 529 1.01 -11.64 33.21
N ARG A 530 1.26 -12.40 32.14
CA ARG A 530 0.24 -12.75 31.16
C ARG A 530 -0.89 -13.60 31.75
N ASP A 531 -0.56 -14.55 32.62
CA ASP A 531 -1.50 -15.57 33.06
C ASP A 531 -2.23 -15.17 34.35
N THR A 532 -1.57 -14.40 35.22
CA THR A 532 -2.15 -13.96 36.50
C THR A 532 -2.65 -12.53 36.46
N ALA A 533 -2.33 -11.76 35.40
CA ALA A 533 -2.56 -10.32 35.29
C ALA A 533 -1.93 -9.48 36.42
N LYS A 534 -1.02 -10.06 37.21
CA LYS A 534 -0.33 -9.37 38.31
C LYS A 534 0.63 -8.33 37.74
N ILE A 535 0.49 -7.08 38.18
CA ILE A 535 1.38 -5.99 37.78
C ILE A 535 2.68 -6.10 38.56
N TYR A 536 3.81 -6.04 37.85
CA TYR A 536 5.13 -6.15 38.49
C TYR A 536 6.05 -4.96 38.21
N ALA A 537 5.74 -4.09 37.25
CA ALA A 537 6.43 -2.82 37.08
C ALA A 537 5.56 -1.75 36.40
N ARG A 538 5.79 -0.49 36.75
CA ARG A 538 5.18 0.67 36.08
C ARG A 538 6.21 1.73 35.76
N PHE A 539 6.11 2.27 34.56
CA PHE A 539 6.82 3.45 34.13
C PHE A 539 5.81 4.57 33.88
N SER A 540 6.16 5.76 34.36
CA SER A 540 5.48 7.00 33.99
C SER A 540 6.49 7.97 33.38
N HIS A 541 6.19 8.50 32.20
CA HIS A 541 7.01 9.44 31.44
C HIS A 541 8.47 8.94 31.28
N GLY A 542 8.63 7.65 31.00
CA GLY A 542 9.92 6.98 30.84
C GLY A 542 10.72 6.72 32.13
N ALA A 543 10.18 7.06 33.30
CA ALA A 543 10.79 6.77 34.59
C ALA A 543 10.05 5.63 35.29
N LEU A 544 10.79 4.70 35.90
CA LEU A 544 10.20 3.66 36.75
C LEU A 544 9.62 4.31 38.01
N VAL A 545 8.35 4.05 38.30
CA VAL A 545 7.64 4.63 39.46
C VAL A 545 7.32 3.59 40.54
N GLU A 546 7.00 2.37 40.12
CA GLU A 546 6.63 1.26 41.01
C GLU A 546 7.15 -0.07 40.45
N TYR A 547 7.56 -0.99 41.32
CA TYR A 547 7.90 -2.37 40.94
C TYR A 547 7.75 -3.38 42.09
N ASP A 548 7.52 -4.65 41.74
CA ASP A 548 7.53 -5.77 42.69
C ASP A 548 8.95 -6.35 42.74
N LYS A 549 9.68 -6.10 43.82
CA LYS A 549 11.06 -6.55 43.96
C LYS A 549 11.17 -8.08 43.98
N GLY A 550 10.28 -8.77 44.69
CA GLY A 550 10.34 -10.23 44.81
C GLY A 550 10.00 -10.92 43.48
N TYR A 551 9.01 -10.41 42.76
CA TYR A 551 8.68 -10.88 41.43
C TYR A 551 9.83 -10.62 40.45
N MET A 552 10.39 -9.41 40.47
CA MET A 552 11.53 -9.04 39.64
C MET A 552 12.75 -9.91 39.96
N ASP A 553 13.14 -10.11 41.22
CA ASP A 553 14.29 -10.95 41.59
C ASP A 553 14.15 -12.39 41.06
N ASN A 554 12.92 -12.94 41.05
CA ASN A 554 12.64 -14.24 40.43
C ASN A 554 12.71 -14.20 38.88
N LEU A 555 12.19 -13.12 38.27
CA LEU A 555 12.24 -12.89 36.82
C LEU A 555 13.66 -12.59 36.33
N LEU A 556 14.53 -12.00 37.14
CA LEU A 556 15.92 -11.67 36.82
C LEU A 556 16.81 -12.91 36.66
N ALA A 557 16.31 -14.10 37.04
CA ALA A 557 16.89 -15.38 36.65
C ALA A 557 16.71 -15.64 35.13
N GLU A 558 15.71 -15.01 34.49
CA GLU A 558 15.51 -14.96 33.04
C GLU A 558 16.28 -13.77 32.44
N ASN A 559 17.36 -14.07 31.71
CA ASN A 559 18.43 -13.13 31.34
C ASN A 559 17.98 -11.91 30.49
N CYS A 560 16.82 -11.95 29.84
CA CYS A 560 16.37 -10.91 28.91
C CYS A 560 15.80 -9.66 29.61
N LEU A 561 15.01 -9.84 30.66
CA LEU A 561 14.34 -8.75 31.37
C LEU A 561 15.36 -7.89 32.14
N VAL A 562 16.35 -8.51 32.76
CA VAL A 562 17.49 -7.83 33.41
C VAL A 562 18.13 -6.80 32.47
N GLN A 563 18.35 -7.19 31.20
CA GLN A 563 19.03 -6.34 30.21
C GLN A 563 18.16 -5.17 29.74
N VAL A 564 16.85 -5.39 29.61
CA VAL A 564 15.91 -4.31 29.27
C VAL A 564 15.81 -3.32 30.42
N PHE A 565 15.55 -3.79 31.64
CA PHE A 565 15.39 -2.94 32.81
C PHE A 565 16.68 -2.19 33.15
N SER A 566 17.84 -2.84 33.09
CA SER A 566 19.13 -2.17 33.29
C SER A 566 19.36 -1.02 32.30
N ARG A 567 18.97 -1.18 31.03
CA ARG A 567 19.02 -0.11 30.02
C ARG A 567 18.03 1.03 30.24
N CYS A 568 16.91 0.76 30.91
CA CYS A 568 16.00 1.81 31.38
C CYS A 568 16.55 2.56 32.61
N GLY A 569 17.73 2.19 33.12
CA GLY A 569 18.33 2.79 34.32
C GLY A 569 17.86 2.16 35.65
N PHE A 570 17.26 0.96 35.61
CA PHE A 570 16.73 0.26 36.80
C PHE A 570 17.77 0.08 37.92
N ILE A 571 19.00 -0.30 37.59
CA ILE A 571 20.03 -0.66 38.58
C ILE A 571 20.58 0.58 39.32
N GLU A 572 20.55 1.76 38.69
CA GLU A 572 21.08 3.00 39.29
C GLU A 572 19.97 3.89 39.90
N LYS A 573 18.72 3.78 39.44
CA LYS A 573 17.58 4.62 39.89
C LYS A 573 16.60 3.96 40.86
N ALA A 574 16.79 2.69 41.25
CA ALA A 574 15.90 2.03 42.21
C ALA A 574 15.94 2.64 43.64
N GLN A 575 16.86 3.57 43.92
CA GLN A 575 16.85 4.33 45.18
C GLN A 575 15.66 5.28 45.22
N GLY A 576 14.64 4.94 46.01
CA GLY A 576 13.45 5.79 46.25
C GLY A 576 12.22 5.44 45.39
N VAL A 577 12.26 4.36 44.60
CA VAL A 577 11.10 3.84 43.86
C VAL A 577 10.21 3.06 44.83
N SER A 578 8.89 3.22 44.72
CA SER A 578 7.95 2.56 45.64
C SER A 578 7.79 1.08 45.29
N GLU A 579 7.65 0.23 46.31
CA GLU A 579 7.25 -1.17 46.13
C GLU A 579 5.79 -1.20 45.70
N ILE A 580 5.49 -1.93 44.63
CA ILE A 580 4.11 -2.04 44.15
C ILE A 580 3.28 -2.81 45.18
N SER A 581 2.12 -2.26 45.54
CA SER A 581 1.12 -3.05 46.26
C SER A 581 0.56 -4.14 45.34
N GLU A 582 0.05 -5.23 45.90
CA GLU A 582 -0.52 -6.31 45.10
C GLU A 582 -1.69 -5.78 44.26
N GLN A 583 -1.42 -5.59 42.96
CA GLN A 583 -2.32 -4.97 42.00
C GLN A 583 -2.38 -5.81 40.74
N PHE A 584 -3.56 -5.86 40.14
CA PHE A 584 -3.86 -6.65 38.96
C PHE A 584 -4.46 -5.75 37.88
N VAL A 585 -4.21 -6.11 36.63
CA VAL A 585 -4.93 -5.49 35.52
C VAL A 585 -6.38 -5.96 35.54
N SER A 586 -7.31 -5.06 35.19
CA SER A 586 -8.74 -5.36 35.09
C SER A 586 -9.02 -6.28 33.89
N VAL A 587 -8.87 -7.60 34.07
CA VAL A 587 -8.96 -8.59 32.98
C VAL A 587 -10.31 -8.52 32.27
N GLU A 588 -11.42 -8.39 33.00
CA GLU A 588 -12.76 -8.35 32.43
C GLU A 588 -12.96 -7.11 31.54
N GLU A 589 -12.50 -5.95 31.99
CA GLU A 589 -12.60 -4.69 31.27
C GLU A 589 -11.75 -4.70 30.00
N GLU A 590 -10.50 -5.15 30.10
CA GLU A 590 -9.57 -5.11 28.97
C GLU A 590 -9.90 -6.20 27.93
N LYS A 591 -10.40 -7.38 28.36
CA LYS A 591 -10.94 -8.42 27.44
C LYS A 591 -12.18 -7.96 26.67
N HIS A 592 -12.78 -6.83 27.04
CA HIS A 592 -13.80 -6.21 26.20
C HIS A 592 -13.22 -5.71 24.87
N TYR A 593 -11.96 -5.26 24.86
CA TYR A 593 -11.31 -4.63 23.70
C TYR A 593 -10.21 -5.47 23.05
N THR A 594 -9.62 -6.43 23.77
CA THR A 594 -8.60 -7.34 23.23
C THR A 594 -9.18 -8.57 22.55
N LEU A 595 -8.51 -9.07 21.50
CA LEU A 595 -8.89 -10.26 20.74
C LEU A 595 -8.14 -11.52 21.19
N GLY A 596 -6.88 -11.35 21.62
CA GLY A 596 -6.01 -12.47 21.96
C GLY A 596 -6.33 -13.10 23.32
N ARG A 597 -5.70 -14.24 23.59
CA ARG A 597 -5.79 -14.92 24.88
C ARG A 597 -4.73 -14.41 25.86
N TRP A 598 -5.16 -14.15 27.09
CA TRP A 598 -4.35 -13.80 28.26
C TRP A 598 -5.27 -13.78 29.49
N GLY A 599 -4.72 -13.70 30.70
CA GLY A 599 -5.45 -13.48 31.96
C GLY A 599 -6.28 -14.65 32.47
#